data_AF-A0A449A3F0-F1
#
_entry.id   AF-A0A449A3F0-F1
#
_cell.length_a   1.000
_cell.length_b   1.000
_cell.length_c   1.000
_cell.angle_alpha   90.00
_cell.angle_beta   90.00
_cell.angle_gamma   90.00
#
_symmetry.space_group_name_H-M   'P 1'
#
loop_
_entity.id
_entity.type
_entity.pdbx_description
1 polymer ?
#
loop_
_entity_poly.entity_id
_entity_poly.type
_entity_poly.pdbx_seq_one_letter_code
_entity_poly.pdbx_strand_id
1 'polypeptide(L)'
;MIKKILIYLALMLSVCAISFGCYFVIKSNTTNNETKNKELKPSEEFLRIFPLVDAKYFQDYLLEDGDGSFYINTEIIDKLVEDISRRVSTYDGHLYFDYEIVSKQQILIHFLFAHQNGQKLTQSYNIHI
;
A
#
# COMPACT_ATOMS: atom_id res chain seq x y z
N MET A 1 58.30 29.39 19.35
CA MET A 1 57.77 28.44 18.34
C MET A 1 56.86 27.39 18.97
N ILE A 2 57.31 26.69 20.02
CA ILE A 2 56.54 25.65 20.76
C ILE A 2 55.17 26.13 21.28
N LYS A 3 55.08 27.36 21.82
CA LYS A 3 53.79 27.92 22.29
C LYS A 3 52.74 28.07 21.18
N LYS A 4 53.16 28.38 19.94
CA LYS A 4 52.24 28.49 18.79
C LYS A 4 51.74 27.11 18.35
N ILE A 5 52.61 26.10 18.40
CA ILE A 5 52.26 24.71 18.08
C ILE A 5 51.23 24.15 19.07
N LEU A 6 51.39 24.42 20.37
CA LEU A 6 50.41 24.03 21.40
C LEU A 6 49.04 24.66 21.18
N ILE A 7 48.97 25.92 20.74
CA ILE A 7 47.71 26.61 20.43
C ILE A 7 47.01 25.96 19.24
N TYR A 8 47.74 25.62 18.17
CA TYR A 8 47.16 24.94 17.01
C TYR A 8 46.65 23.53 17.35
N LEU A 9 47.36 22.81 18.23
CA LEU A 9 46.96 21.48 18.66
C LEU A 9 45.68 21.51 19.52
N ALA A 10 45.56 22.50 20.42
CA ALA A 10 44.35 22.71 21.20
C ALA A 10 43.14 23.08 20.32
N LEU A 11 43.35 23.91 19.29
CA LEU A 11 42.32 24.25 18.32
C LEU A 11 41.84 23.01 17.54
N MET A 12 42.75 22.18 17.05
CA MET A 12 42.37 20.94 16.34
C MET A 12 41.57 19.98 17.23
N LEU A 13 41.99 19.79 18.49
CA LEU A 13 41.28 18.92 19.42
C LEU A 13 39.86 19.42 19.72
N SER A 14 39.67 20.75 19.81
CA SER A 14 38.34 21.34 20.03
C SER A 14 37.38 21.07 18.87
N VAL A 15 37.85 21.16 17.62
CA VAL A 15 37.05 20.87 16.42
C VAL A 15 36.68 19.39 16.32
N CYS A 16 37.60 18.49 16.68
CA CYS A 16 37.33 17.06 16.75
C CYS A 16 36.26 16.72 17.79
N ALA A 17 36.32 17.32 18.98
CA ALA A 17 35.37 17.08 20.06
C ALA A 17 33.95 17.53 19.69
N ILE A 18 33.80 18.71 19.06
CA ILE A 18 32.50 19.23 18.62
C ILE A 18 31.88 18.32 17.55
N SER A 19 32.68 17.91 16.55
CA SER A 19 32.22 17.01 15.49
C SER A 19 31.72 15.66 16.03
N PHE A 20 32.45 15.09 17.00
CA PHE A 20 32.08 13.82 17.62
C PHE A 20 30.80 13.93 18.47
N GLY A 21 30.63 15.05 19.18
CA GLY A 21 29.43 15.34 19.95
C GLY A 21 28.18 15.50 19.07
N CYS A 22 28.28 16.27 17.98
CA CYS A 22 27.19 16.44 17.02
C CYS A 22 26.79 15.10 16.37
N TYR A 23 27.77 14.27 15.98
CA TYR A 23 27.49 12.94 15.42
C TYR A 23 26.72 12.04 16.40
N PHE A 24 27.09 12.04 17.69
CA PHE A 24 26.41 11.21 18.69
C PHE A 24 24.97 11.66 18.95
N VAL A 25 24.72 12.97 19.04
CA VAL A 25 23.38 13.54 19.22
C VAL A 25 22.46 13.24 18.03
N ILE A 26 22.99 13.34 16.81
CA ILE A 26 22.23 12.99 15.60
C ILE A 26 21.93 11.49 15.60
N LYS A 27 22.92 10.64 15.89
CA LYS A 27 22.74 9.18 15.93
C LYS A 27 21.72 8.74 16.98
N SER A 28 21.73 9.32 18.19
CA SER A 28 20.77 8.97 19.24
C SER A 28 19.33 9.35 18.88
N ASN A 29 19.14 10.45 18.15
CA ASN A 29 17.81 10.87 17.68
C ASN A 29 17.30 10.01 16.52
N THR A 30 18.19 9.46 15.69
CA THR A 30 17.79 8.55 14.60
C THR A 30 17.36 7.19 15.14
N THR A 31 18.02 6.66 16.18
CA THR A 31 17.69 5.34 16.74
C THR A 31 16.38 5.32 17.55
N ASN A 32 15.91 6.47 18.05
CA ASN A 32 14.65 6.56 18.79
C ASN A 32 13.41 6.76 17.88
N ASN A 33 13.62 7.02 16.59
CA ASN A 33 12.56 7.11 15.58
C ASN A 33 12.34 5.82 14.79
N GLU A 34 13.09 4.76 15.09
CA GLU A 34 12.62 3.39 14.85
C GLU A 34 11.53 3.09 15.89
N THR A 35 10.44 3.85 15.81
CA THR A 35 9.13 3.38 16.21
C THR A 35 9.04 1.99 15.64
N LYS A 36 9.06 0.97 16.50
CA LYS A 36 8.63 -0.37 16.14
C LYS A 36 7.32 -0.18 15.41
N ASN A 37 7.38 -0.22 14.09
CA ASN A 37 6.24 -0.29 13.22
C ASN A 37 5.71 -1.70 13.48
N LYS A 38 5.05 -1.88 14.62
CA LYS A 38 4.10 -2.96 14.81
C LYS A 38 3.11 -2.67 13.70
N GLU A 39 3.30 -3.29 12.55
CA GLU A 39 2.23 -3.48 11.58
C GLU A 39 1.07 -4.02 12.41
N LEU A 40 0.12 -3.13 12.72
CA LEU A 40 -1.14 -3.51 13.31
C LEU A 40 -1.72 -4.46 12.29
N LYS A 41 -1.64 -5.76 12.58
CA LYS A 41 -2.26 -6.77 11.74
C LYS A 41 -3.72 -6.33 11.56
N PRO A 42 -4.17 -6.15 10.32
CA PRO A 42 -5.55 -5.75 10.07
C PRO A 42 -6.49 -6.72 10.80
N SER A 43 -7.57 -6.20 11.37
CA SER A 43 -8.58 -7.06 12.00
C SER A 43 -9.14 -8.02 10.95
N GLU A 44 -9.58 -9.21 11.37
CA GLU A 44 -10.19 -10.17 10.43
C GLU A 44 -11.40 -9.58 9.70
N GLU A 45 -12.11 -8.64 10.32
CA GLU A 45 -13.22 -7.92 9.71
C GLU A 45 -12.76 -6.98 8.59
N PHE A 46 -11.64 -6.29 8.80
CA PHE A 46 -11.02 -5.41 7.81
C PHE A 46 -10.54 -6.18 6.58
N LEU A 47 -10.09 -7.44 6.75
CA LEU A 47 -9.75 -8.33 5.63
C LEU A 47 -10.97 -8.79 4.80
N ARG A 48 -12.19 -8.71 5.35
CA ARG A 48 -13.44 -9.14 4.67
C ARG A 48 -14.08 -8.05 3.79
N ILE A 49 -13.45 -6.88 3.71
CA ILE A 49 -13.86 -5.79 2.81
C ILE A 49 -13.86 -6.27 1.35
N PHE A 50 -12.87 -7.06 0.98
CA PHE A 50 -12.78 -7.63 -0.35
C PHE A 50 -13.51 -8.98 -0.41
N PRO A 51 -14.56 -9.11 -1.23
CA PRO A 51 -15.27 -10.36 -1.36
C PRO A 51 -14.39 -11.43 -2.00
N LEU A 52 -14.65 -12.69 -1.64
CA LEU A 52 -14.21 -13.82 -2.43
C LEU A 52 -15.06 -13.84 -3.69
N VAL A 53 -14.41 -13.77 -4.84
CA VAL A 53 -15.09 -13.80 -6.13
C VAL A 53 -14.79 -15.15 -6.76
N ASP A 54 -15.80 -16.01 -6.77
CA ASP A 54 -15.73 -17.38 -7.26
C ASP A 54 -16.36 -17.51 -8.66
N ALA A 55 -16.18 -18.66 -9.31
CA ALA A 55 -16.72 -18.90 -10.65
C ALA A 55 -18.24 -18.66 -10.74
N LYS A 56 -18.98 -18.88 -9.64
CA LYS A 56 -20.41 -18.66 -9.58
C LYS A 56 -20.76 -17.17 -9.64
N TYR A 57 -20.01 -16.32 -8.96
CA TYR A 57 -20.17 -14.87 -9.04
C TYR A 57 -20.01 -14.35 -10.48
N PHE A 58 -19.11 -14.96 -11.26
CA PHE A 58 -18.81 -14.55 -12.64
C PHE A 58 -19.81 -15.07 -13.67
N GLN A 59 -20.49 -16.19 -13.37
CA GLN A 59 -21.30 -16.92 -14.35
C GLN A 59 -22.45 -16.06 -14.91
N ASP A 60 -23.03 -15.19 -14.09
CA ASP A 60 -24.12 -14.28 -14.47
C ASP A 60 -23.67 -13.17 -15.45
N TYR A 61 -22.36 -12.99 -15.62
CA TYR A 61 -21.76 -11.95 -16.48
C TYR A 61 -21.06 -12.54 -17.71
N LEU A 62 -21.24 -13.84 -17.97
CA LEU A 62 -20.76 -14.47 -19.19
C LEU A 62 -21.84 -14.38 -20.26
N LEU A 63 -21.48 -13.77 -21.39
CA LEU A 63 -22.37 -13.65 -22.53
C LEU A 63 -21.80 -14.47 -23.68
N GLU A 64 -22.70 -15.11 -24.44
CA GLU A 64 -22.36 -15.82 -25.67
C GLU A 64 -22.37 -14.81 -26.83
N ASP A 65 -21.31 -14.82 -27.63
CA ASP A 65 -21.22 -14.13 -28.91
C ASP A 65 -21.95 -14.97 -29.97
N GLY A 66 -22.38 -14.34 -31.06
CA GLY A 66 -23.20 -15.00 -32.08
C GLY A 66 -22.53 -16.18 -32.80
N ASP A 67 -21.25 -16.42 -32.54
CA ASP A 67 -20.41 -17.50 -33.08
C ASP A 67 -20.20 -18.67 -32.10
N GLY A 68 -20.80 -18.61 -30.90
CA GLY A 68 -20.65 -19.62 -29.84
C GLY A 68 -19.46 -19.41 -28.90
N SER A 69 -18.70 -18.31 -29.06
CA SER A 69 -17.65 -17.90 -28.14
C SER A 69 -18.22 -17.16 -26.93
N PHE A 70 -17.61 -17.26 -25.76
CA PHE A 70 -18.03 -16.46 -24.59
C PHE A 70 -17.15 -15.22 -24.42
N TYR A 71 -17.75 -14.15 -23.89
CA TYR A 71 -17.05 -12.95 -23.45
C TYR A 71 -17.57 -12.46 -22.10
N ILE A 72 -16.73 -11.71 -21.40
CA ILE A 72 -17.06 -11.15 -20.09
C ILE A 72 -17.79 -9.81 -20.29
N ASN A 73 -19.00 -9.70 -19.75
CA ASN A 73 -19.74 -8.45 -19.69
C ASN A 73 -19.05 -7.48 -18.70
N THR A 74 -18.75 -6.26 -19.14
CA THR A 74 -18.08 -5.23 -18.34
C THR A 74 -18.92 -4.74 -17.17
N GLU A 75 -20.24 -4.96 -17.15
CA GLU A 75 -21.13 -4.67 -16.00
C GLU A 75 -20.67 -5.35 -14.71
N ILE A 76 -19.86 -6.41 -14.80
CA ILE A 76 -19.28 -7.04 -13.63
C ILE A 76 -18.37 -6.09 -12.84
N ILE A 77 -17.70 -5.16 -13.52
CA ILE A 77 -16.82 -4.19 -12.89
C ILE A 77 -17.67 -3.30 -11.97
N ASP A 78 -18.77 -2.78 -12.50
CA ASP A 78 -19.70 -1.93 -11.74
C ASP A 78 -20.27 -2.67 -10.52
N LYS A 79 -20.64 -3.95 -10.70
CA LYS A 79 -21.21 -4.77 -9.63
C LYS A 79 -20.20 -5.11 -8.53
N LEU A 80 -18.96 -5.39 -8.91
CA LEU A 80 -17.88 -5.63 -7.95
C LEU A 80 -17.51 -4.36 -7.20
N VAL A 81 -17.42 -3.22 -7.91
CA VAL A 81 -17.18 -1.90 -7.30
C VAL A 81 -18.33 -1.54 -6.35
N GLU A 82 -19.59 -1.81 -6.72
CA GLU A 82 -20.76 -1.57 -5.88
C GLU A 82 -20.71 -2.40 -4.57
N ASP A 83 -20.43 -3.71 -4.65
CA ASP A 83 -20.32 -4.57 -3.47
C ASP A 83 -19.19 -4.12 -2.54
N ILE A 84 -18.00 -3.86 -3.08
CA ILE A 84 -16.86 -3.39 -2.29
C ILE A 84 -17.15 -2.01 -1.69
N SER A 85 -17.74 -1.09 -2.46
CA SER A 85 -18.12 0.26 -1.99
C SER A 85 -19.09 0.19 -0.81
N ARG A 86 -20.07 -0.72 -0.86
CA ARG A 86 -20.99 -0.96 0.26
C ARG A 86 -20.26 -1.50 1.49
N ARG A 87 -19.29 -2.39 1.32
CA ARG A 87 -18.50 -2.94 2.43
C ARG A 87 -17.55 -1.94 3.06
N VAL A 88 -16.94 -1.06 2.26
CA VAL A 88 -16.07 0.00 2.80
C VAL A 88 -16.85 1.14 3.43
N SER A 89 -18.13 1.32 3.11
CA SER A 89 -18.95 2.43 3.65
C SER A 89 -19.08 2.45 5.17
N THR A 90 -18.80 1.32 5.83
CA THR A 90 -18.77 1.19 7.30
C THR A 90 -17.41 1.55 7.91
N TYR A 91 -16.41 1.92 7.10
CA TYR A 91 -15.05 2.21 7.51
C TYR A 91 -14.61 3.61 7.09
N ASP A 92 -13.76 4.24 7.91
CA ASP A 92 -13.21 5.55 7.63
C ASP A 92 -11.99 5.45 6.71
N GLY A 93 -12.18 5.76 5.42
CA GLY A 93 -11.09 5.71 4.46
C GLY A 93 -11.48 6.09 3.04
N HIS A 94 -10.55 5.88 2.12
CA HIS A 94 -10.72 6.12 0.69
C HIS A 94 -10.51 4.83 -0.08
N LEU A 95 -11.49 4.48 -0.92
CA LEU A 95 -11.39 3.40 -1.89
C LEU A 95 -10.92 3.98 -3.23
N TYR A 96 -9.86 3.41 -3.77
CA TYR A 96 -9.37 3.66 -5.11
C TYR A 96 -9.53 2.36 -5.90
N PHE A 97 -9.93 2.49 -7.16
CA PHE A 97 -10.03 1.37 -8.07
C PHE A 97 -9.50 1.75 -9.45
N ASP A 98 -8.99 0.75 -10.15
CA ASP A 98 -8.60 0.84 -11.54
C ASP A 98 -8.87 -0.52 -12.21
N TYR A 99 -9.03 -0.53 -13.54
CA TYR A 99 -9.24 -1.76 -14.27
C TYR A 99 -8.65 -1.71 -15.69
N GLU A 100 -8.27 -2.88 -16.18
CA GLU A 100 -7.76 -3.07 -17.53
C GLU A 100 -8.52 -4.22 -18.21
N ILE A 101 -9.08 -3.95 -19.39
CA ILE A 101 -9.66 -4.98 -20.25
C ILE A 101 -8.54 -5.48 -21.16
N VAL A 102 -7.93 -6.61 -20.78
CA VAL A 102 -6.81 -7.21 -21.52
C VAL A 102 -7.32 -7.87 -22.81
N SER A 103 -8.49 -8.49 -22.75
CA SER A 103 -9.20 -9.05 -23.91
C SER A 103 -10.70 -9.19 -23.63
N LYS A 104 -11.48 -9.65 -24.61
CA LYS A 104 -12.91 -10.01 -24.42
C LYS A 104 -13.12 -11.07 -23.31
N GLN A 105 -12.08 -11.83 -22.99
CA GLN A 105 -12.11 -12.96 -22.06
C GLN A 105 -11.24 -12.71 -20.82
N GLN A 106 -10.66 -11.51 -20.67
CA GLN A 106 -9.80 -11.22 -19.54
C GLN A 106 -9.92 -9.77 -19.07
N ILE A 107 -10.24 -9.60 -17.79
CA ILE A 107 -10.32 -8.31 -17.11
C ILE A 107 -9.48 -8.35 -15.84
N LEU A 108 -8.64 -7.34 -15.65
CA LEU A 108 -7.89 -7.10 -14.44
C LEU A 108 -8.56 -5.95 -13.67
N ILE A 109 -8.87 -6.16 -12.39
CA ILE A 109 -9.45 -5.12 -11.54
C ILE A 109 -8.58 -4.98 -10.30
N HIS A 110 -8.13 -3.76 -10.01
CA HIS A 110 -7.27 -3.43 -8.89
C HIS A 110 -8.00 -2.53 -7.91
N PHE A 111 -7.97 -2.90 -6.63
CA PHE A 111 -8.50 -2.11 -5.54
C PHE A 111 -7.40 -1.75 -4.55
N LEU A 112 -7.45 -0.51 -4.06
CA LEU A 112 -6.69 -0.03 -2.92
C LEU A 112 -7.66 0.64 -1.95
N PHE A 113 -7.74 0.13 -0.72
CA PHE A 113 -8.41 0.82 0.37
C PHE A 113 -7.36 1.44 1.29
N ALA A 114 -7.40 2.76 1.45
CA ALA A 114 -6.53 3.52 2.35
C ALA A 114 -7.35 4.02 3.55
N HIS A 115 -7.15 3.38 4.70
CA HIS A 115 -7.85 3.73 5.93
C HIS A 115 -7.18 4.93 6.63
N GLN A 116 -7.95 5.71 7.38
CA GLN A 116 -7.46 6.94 8.02
C GLN A 116 -6.34 6.68 9.05
N ASN A 117 -6.29 5.51 9.66
CA ASN A 117 -5.21 5.10 10.58
C ASN A 117 -3.87 4.78 9.87
N GLY A 118 -3.79 4.94 8.55
CA GLY A 118 -2.61 4.68 7.73
C GLY A 118 -2.50 3.24 7.21
N GLN A 119 -3.39 2.33 7.60
CA GLN A 119 -3.44 0.98 7.03
C GLN A 119 -3.91 1.03 5.57
N LYS A 120 -3.29 0.19 4.75
CA LYS A 120 -3.66 0.03 3.34
C LYS A 120 -3.95 -1.43 3.05
N LEU A 121 -5.01 -1.69 2.29
CA LEU A 121 -5.29 -3.01 1.74
C LEU A 121 -5.33 -2.92 0.22
N THR A 122 -4.74 -3.90 -0.42
CA THR A 122 -4.77 -4.02 -1.88
C THR A 122 -5.33 -5.38 -2.25
N GLN A 123 -6.22 -5.41 -3.25
CA GLN A 123 -6.72 -6.64 -3.83
C GLN A 123 -6.74 -6.51 -5.35
N SER A 124 -6.35 -7.57 -6.04
CA SER A 124 -6.46 -7.65 -7.49
C SER A 124 -7.29 -8.86 -7.89
N TYR A 125 -8.17 -8.68 -8.85
CA TYR A 125 -8.99 -9.74 -9.44
C TYR A 125 -8.57 -9.93 -10.89
N ASN A 126 -8.14 -11.14 -11.24
CA ASN A 126 -7.82 -11.52 -12.61
C ASN A 126 -8.93 -12.44 -13.12
N ILE A 127 -9.94 -11.81 -13.72
CA ILE A 127 -11.12 -12.49 -14.24
C ILE A 127 -10.76 -12.99 -15.63
N HIS A 128 -10.84 -14.30 -15.83
CA HIS A 128 -10.61 -14.92 -17.12
C HIS A 128 -11.55 -16.09 -17.34
N ILE A 129 -11.89 -16.35 -18.61
CA ILE A 129 -12.67 -17.50 -19.07
C ILE A 129 -11.93 -18.30 -20.14
#